data_AF-V7PDX0-F1
#
_entry.id   AF-V7PDX0-F1
#
_cell.length_a   1.000
_cell.length_b   1.000
_cell.length_c   1.000
_cell.angle_alpha   90.00
_cell.angle_beta   90.00
_cell.angle_gamma   90.00
#
_symmetry.space_group_name_H-M   'P 1'
#
loop_
_entity.id
_entity.type
_entity.pdbx_description
1 polymer ?
#
loop_
_entity_poly.entity_id
_entity_poly.type
_entity_poly.pdbx_seq_one_letter_code
_entity_poly.pdbx_strand_id
1 'polypeptide(L)'
;MLFLNLKKLGGGVGRRLCMPIYSGTSDCIYKDKHFVLRKINQKYENVLLFGDVNKLRNTAIELIQNISEQSENNCNNNSYINDKLKKYENSYKFLSENLEEENETDSDDNKTMSLKEKLNKEEKTTKKITKKLSFWQIYSMRVKKSLHLLNTHDFSLILQSFHLYNKDTGIYVMSIKYVEDQIPNMNGTSFVILLNIFSKRLKKHNYDDFFRKMISYIPNIMYDLNLKDINNILNIFYNIELNNPKICEMFYKKILSNINKEDAFIISSLCYIFYKYNFEYLHFFECLKKRGLCVLNDFDAIQFYKFIFSLYKKNICLKEIINRKKNDVIALLPNYNEEQKIFICDIFGIK
;
A
#
# COMPACT_ATOMS: atom_id res chain seq x y z
N MET A 1 70.68 -47.18 44.40
CA MET A 1 69.30 -47.68 44.58
C MET A 1 68.43 -46.49 44.97
N LEU A 2 67.32 -46.27 44.22
CA LEU A 2 66.07 -45.63 44.69
C LEU A 2 66.16 -44.10 44.95
N PHE A 3 65.31 -43.21 44.43
CA PHE A 3 64.09 -43.31 43.62
C PHE A 3 63.89 -41.96 42.90
N LEU A 4 63.70 -41.99 41.58
CA LEU A 4 62.93 -40.98 40.85
C LEU A 4 61.46 -41.18 41.20
N ASN A 5 60.79 -40.14 41.73
CA ASN A 5 59.40 -39.79 41.43
C ASN A 5 58.89 -38.73 42.40
N LEU A 6 58.55 -37.55 41.89
CA LEU A 6 57.43 -36.78 42.41
C LEU A 6 56.71 -36.11 41.25
N LYS A 7 55.43 -36.46 41.17
CA LYS A 7 54.45 -36.11 40.13
C LYS A 7 54.38 -34.59 39.92
N LYS A 8 54.61 -34.10 38.70
CA LYS A 8 54.05 -32.81 38.26
C LYS A 8 52.62 -33.06 37.77
N LEU A 9 51.67 -32.89 38.68
CA LEU A 9 50.25 -32.79 38.37
C LEU A 9 49.73 -31.47 38.92
N GLY A 10 48.87 -30.82 38.14
CA GLY A 10 47.98 -29.78 38.63
C GLY A 10 48.39 -28.36 38.25
N GLY A 11 48.36 -28.02 36.96
CA GLY A 11 48.16 -26.65 36.53
C GLY A 11 46.74 -26.21 36.90
N GLY A 12 46.60 -25.60 38.08
CA GLY A 12 45.35 -24.97 38.53
C GLY A 12 45.14 -23.60 37.90
N VAL A 13 43.86 -23.23 37.75
CA VAL A 13 43.37 -21.92 37.29
C VAL A 13 43.91 -20.81 38.20
N GLY A 14 44.92 -20.08 37.72
CA GLY A 14 45.54 -19.00 38.50
C GLY A 14 46.92 -18.57 38.02
N ARG A 15 47.20 -18.60 36.71
CA ARG A 15 48.45 -18.04 36.18
C ARG A 15 48.48 -16.53 36.44
N ARG A 16 49.42 -16.11 37.29
CA ARG A 16 49.80 -14.71 37.65
C ARG A 16 50.24 -13.81 36.47
N LEU A 17 50.03 -14.22 35.22
CA LEU A 17 50.36 -13.42 34.03
C LEU A 17 49.17 -12.62 33.47
N CYS A 18 47.96 -12.80 34.03
CA CYS A 18 46.76 -12.10 33.56
C CYS A 18 46.02 -11.31 34.67
N MET A 19 46.66 -11.02 35.79
CA MET A 19 46.13 -10.02 36.73
C MET A 19 46.78 -8.67 36.42
N PRO A 20 46.00 -7.58 36.26
CA PRO A 20 46.60 -6.25 36.18
C PRO A 20 47.36 -6.00 37.49
N ILE A 21 48.60 -5.56 37.38
CA ILE A 21 49.43 -5.17 38.52
C ILE A 21 48.78 -3.92 39.11
N TYR A 22 47.93 -4.10 40.12
CA TYR A 22 47.50 -3.00 40.99
C TYR A 22 48.67 -2.67 41.94
N SER A 23 49.73 -2.07 41.39
CA SER A 23 50.69 -1.32 42.20
C SER A 23 50.00 -0.01 42.57
N GLY A 24 49.21 -0.06 43.64
CA GLY A 24 48.65 1.12 44.26
C GLY A 24 49.76 1.91 44.94
N THR A 25 50.51 2.72 44.19
CA THR A 25 51.25 3.83 44.77
C THR A 25 50.23 4.84 45.29
N SER A 26 50.44 5.29 46.52
CA SER A 26 49.53 6.19 47.25
C SER A 26 49.30 7.52 46.54
N ASP A 27 50.21 7.91 45.64
CA ASP A 27 50.32 9.28 45.10
C ASP A 27 49.97 9.37 43.60
N CYS A 28 49.17 8.44 43.06
CA CYS A 28 48.69 8.58 41.69
C CYS A 28 47.59 9.64 41.59
N ILE A 29 47.87 10.73 40.86
CA ILE A 29 46.95 11.81 40.39
C ILE A 29 45.64 11.29 39.76
N TYR A 30 45.59 9.99 39.43
CA TYR A 30 44.43 9.30 38.91
C TYR A 30 43.36 8.93 39.96
N LYS A 31 43.66 8.95 41.27
CA LYS A 31 42.66 8.67 42.33
C LYS A 31 41.58 9.75 42.44
N ASP A 32 41.93 11.00 42.16
CA ASP A 32 41.02 12.14 42.27
C ASP A 32 40.30 12.48 40.95
N LYS A 33 40.56 11.71 39.89
CA LYS A 33 39.77 11.80 38.66
C LYS A 33 38.49 10.99 38.81
N HIS A 34 37.48 11.60 39.42
CA HIS A 34 36.11 11.12 39.31
C HIS A 34 35.67 11.23 37.85
N PHE A 35 35.54 10.08 37.18
CA PHE A 35 34.81 10.01 35.92
C PHE A 35 33.34 10.29 36.22
N VAL A 36 32.95 11.56 36.13
CA VAL A 36 31.54 11.92 36.06
C VAL A 36 31.07 11.48 34.68
N LEU A 37 30.51 10.27 34.60
CA LEU A 37 29.75 9.84 33.43
C LEU A 37 28.68 10.91 33.19
N ARG A 38 28.82 11.67 32.10
CA ARG A 38 27.74 12.54 31.64
C ARG A 38 26.51 11.66 31.53
N LYS A 39 25.38 12.12 32.12
CA LYS A 39 24.07 11.48 31.91
C LYS A 39 23.98 11.16 30.43
N ILE A 40 23.85 9.87 30.10
CA ILE A 40 23.68 9.43 28.72
C ILE A 40 22.53 10.27 28.19
N ASN A 41 22.83 11.13 27.22
CA ASN A 41 21.80 11.83 26.50
C ASN A 41 21.01 10.70 25.85
N GLN A 42 19.84 10.36 26.38
CA GLN A 42 18.90 9.43 25.76
C GLN A 42 18.28 10.11 24.53
N LYS A 43 19.12 10.70 23.67
CA LYS A 43 18.77 10.97 22.30
C LYS A 43 18.64 9.59 21.67
N TYR A 44 17.42 9.08 21.68
CA TYR A 44 17.05 7.80 21.10
C TYR A 44 17.57 7.67 19.65
N GLU A 45 17.89 8.78 18.96
CA GLU A 45 18.58 8.83 17.66
C GLU A 45 19.74 7.85 17.48
N ASN A 46 20.54 7.58 18.53
CA ASN A 46 21.70 6.68 18.45
C ASN A 46 21.37 5.21 18.78
N VAL A 47 20.31 4.96 19.57
CA VAL A 47 19.78 3.60 19.83
C VAL A 47 18.91 3.13 18.66
N LEU A 48 18.46 4.07 17.82
CA LEU A 48 17.79 3.86 16.56
C LEU A 48 18.81 3.54 15.45
N LEU A 49 19.47 2.39 15.61
CA LEU A 49 20.07 1.63 14.50
C LEU A 49 18.99 1.33 13.44
N PHE A 50 19.43 0.95 12.24
CA PHE A 50 18.54 0.54 11.15
C PHE A 50 17.38 -0.30 11.68
N GLY A 51 16.16 0.07 11.32
CA GLY A 51 15.03 -0.80 11.62
C GLY A 51 15.22 -2.10 10.88
N ASP A 52 15.15 -3.21 11.60
CA ASP A 52 15.02 -4.54 10.98
C ASP A 52 13.84 -4.50 9.99
N VAL A 53 14.13 -4.79 8.72
CA VAL A 53 13.17 -4.72 7.61
C VAL A 53 11.93 -5.55 7.93
N ASN A 54 12.12 -6.74 8.51
CA ASN A 54 11.03 -7.62 8.89
C ASN A 54 10.15 -6.99 9.97
N LYS A 55 10.75 -6.31 10.97
CA LYS A 55 9.98 -5.61 12.01
C LYS A 55 9.24 -4.41 11.47
N LEU A 56 9.84 -3.63 10.56
CA LEU A 56 9.16 -2.50 9.91
C LEU A 56 7.98 -2.99 9.07
N ARG A 57 8.17 -4.06 8.30
CA ARG A 57 7.11 -4.71 7.51
C ARG A 57 5.99 -5.24 8.40
N ASN A 58 6.31 -6.01 9.44
CA ASN A 58 5.30 -6.57 10.35
C ASN A 58 4.52 -5.46 11.06
N THR A 59 5.19 -4.36 11.43
CA THR A 59 4.51 -3.18 12.00
C THR A 59 3.55 -2.56 10.99
N ALA A 60 3.92 -2.45 9.71
CA ALA A 60 3.03 -1.95 8.66
C ALA A 60 1.79 -2.84 8.49
N ILE A 61 1.99 -4.16 8.48
CA ILE A 61 0.91 -5.15 8.34
C ILE A 61 -0.05 -5.05 9.53
N GLU A 62 0.46 -5.05 10.77
CA GLU A 62 -0.34 -4.90 12.00
C GLU A 62 -1.19 -3.62 11.94
N LEU A 63 -0.59 -2.50 11.53
CA LEU A 63 -1.29 -1.21 11.40
C LEU A 63 -2.41 -1.29 10.36
N ILE A 64 -2.15 -1.92 9.23
CA ILE A 64 -3.11 -2.05 8.13
C ILE A 64 -4.29 -2.94 8.54
N GLN A 65 -4.03 -4.09 9.15
CA GLN A 65 -5.05 -5.05 9.62
C GLN A 65 -5.97 -4.42 10.66
N ASN A 66 -5.40 -3.65 11.60
CA ASN A 66 -6.18 -2.90 12.58
C ASN A 66 -7.21 -1.95 11.95
N ILE A 67 -6.98 -1.46 10.72
CA ILE A 67 -7.93 -0.60 9.99
C ILE A 67 -8.95 -1.42 9.20
N SER A 68 -8.56 -2.54 8.59
CA SER A 68 -9.50 -3.40 7.86
C SER A 68 -10.57 -3.96 8.80
N GLU A 69 -10.17 -4.44 9.98
CA GLU A 69 -11.09 -4.91 11.04
C GLU A 69 -12.03 -3.80 11.56
N GLN A 70 -11.60 -2.54 11.54
CA GLN A 70 -12.46 -1.39 11.86
C GLN A 70 -13.45 -1.08 10.73
N SER A 71 -13.03 -1.26 9.47
CA SER A 71 -13.85 -0.97 8.29
C SER A 71 -14.93 -2.02 8.02
N GLU A 72 -14.70 -3.29 8.38
CA GLU A 72 -15.74 -4.33 8.29
C GLU A 72 -16.92 -4.08 9.25
N ASN A 73 -16.71 -3.26 10.30
CA ASN A 73 -17.75 -2.83 11.23
C ASN A 73 -18.42 -1.48 10.85
N ASN A 74 -17.87 -0.73 9.88
CA ASN A 74 -18.40 0.54 9.41
C ASN A 74 -18.45 0.57 7.89
N CYS A 75 -19.56 0.09 7.34
CA CYS A 75 -19.88 0.17 5.92
C CYS A 75 -20.06 1.63 5.51
N ASN A 76 -19.01 2.27 4.98
CA ASN A 76 -19.09 3.16 3.81
C ASN A 76 -17.72 3.73 3.43
N ASN A 77 -17.48 3.73 2.10
CA ASN A 77 -16.45 4.48 1.38
C ASN A 77 -14.98 4.08 1.62
N ASN A 78 -14.53 2.95 1.04
CA ASN A 78 -13.22 2.80 0.37
C ASN A 78 -13.03 1.37 -0.21
N SER A 79 -13.94 0.94 -1.10
CA SER A 79 -13.94 -0.40 -1.72
C SER A 79 -12.59 -0.80 -2.36
N TYR A 80 -11.84 0.15 -2.92
CA TYR A 80 -10.58 -0.18 -3.61
C TYR A 80 -9.41 -0.52 -2.67
N ILE A 81 -9.37 0.09 -1.49
CA ILE A 81 -8.30 -0.16 -0.53
C ILE A 81 -8.48 -1.57 0.03
N ASN A 82 -9.71 -1.97 0.35
CA ASN A 82 -10.02 -3.27 0.97
C ASN A 82 -9.81 -4.48 0.06
N ASP A 83 -10.14 -4.38 -1.24
CA ASP A 83 -9.96 -5.51 -2.19
C ASP A 83 -8.49 -5.87 -2.38
N LYS A 84 -7.61 -4.87 -2.39
CA LYS A 84 -6.16 -5.10 -2.46
C LYS A 84 -5.62 -5.66 -1.15
N LEU A 85 -6.11 -5.19 0.00
CA LEU A 85 -5.74 -5.72 1.31
C LEU A 85 -5.97 -7.24 1.40
N LYS A 86 -7.13 -7.74 0.95
CA LYS A 86 -7.42 -9.19 0.93
C LYS A 86 -6.51 -9.99 0.01
N LYS A 87 -6.12 -9.42 -1.14
CA LYS A 87 -5.14 -10.05 -2.06
C LYS A 87 -3.72 -10.07 -1.47
N TYR A 88 -3.34 -9.04 -0.71
CA TYR A 88 -2.08 -9.01 0.03
C TYR A 88 -2.10 -10.01 1.18
N GLU A 89 -3.13 -10.02 2.03
CA GLU A 89 -3.28 -10.98 3.12
C GLU A 89 -3.18 -12.43 2.62
N ASN A 90 -3.86 -12.78 1.52
CA ASN A 90 -3.81 -14.13 0.96
C ASN A 90 -2.44 -14.49 0.36
N SER A 91 -1.78 -13.54 -0.33
CA SER A 91 -0.42 -13.75 -0.87
C SER A 91 0.61 -13.95 0.24
N TYR A 92 0.43 -13.27 1.37
CA TYR A 92 1.32 -13.37 2.52
C TYR A 92 1.07 -14.58 3.37
N LYS A 93 -0.20 -14.95 3.57
CA LYS A 93 -0.58 -16.19 4.26
C LYS A 93 0.02 -17.41 3.55
N PHE A 94 -0.03 -17.41 2.21
CA PHE A 94 0.62 -18.42 1.38
C PHE A 94 2.16 -18.40 1.47
N LEU A 95 2.80 -17.22 1.49
CA LEU A 95 4.26 -17.12 1.64
C LEU A 95 4.75 -17.50 3.05
N SER A 96 4.00 -17.19 4.10
CA SER A 96 4.32 -17.60 5.47
C SER A 96 4.11 -19.10 5.67
N GLU A 97 3.06 -19.68 5.07
CA GLU A 97 2.80 -21.12 5.13
C GLU A 97 3.91 -21.91 4.40
N ASN A 98 4.36 -21.46 3.22
CA ASN A 98 5.43 -22.14 2.48
C ASN A 98 6.83 -22.01 3.14
N LEU A 99 7.11 -20.90 3.86
CA LEU A 99 8.36 -20.73 4.60
C LEU A 99 8.39 -21.54 5.92
N GLU A 100 7.22 -21.89 6.45
CA GLU A 100 7.10 -22.80 7.61
C GLU A 100 7.29 -24.27 7.18
N GLU A 101 6.84 -24.67 5.98
CA GLU A 101 6.99 -26.04 5.46
C GLU A 101 8.44 -26.42 5.08
N GLU A 102 9.29 -25.47 4.69
CA GLU A 102 10.70 -25.76 4.30
C GLU A 102 11.67 -25.93 5.48
N ASN A 103 11.24 -25.68 6.73
CA ASN A 103 12.13 -25.70 7.91
C ASN A 103 11.87 -26.87 8.88
N GLU A 104 11.03 -27.85 8.54
CA GLU A 104 10.77 -29.02 9.38
C GLU A 104 11.65 -30.23 9.01
N THR A 105 12.97 -30.09 9.20
CA THR A 105 13.82 -31.23 9.57
C THR A 105 14.87 -30.73 10.55
N ASP A 106 14.56 -30.78 11.85
CA ASP A 106 15.47 -31.33 12.86
C ASP A 106 14.76 -31.40 14.22
N SER A 107 14.77 -32.60 14.75
CA SER A 107 14.22 -32.97 16.05
C SER A 107 15.03 -32.33 17.19
N ASP A 108 14.37 -31.51 18.01
CA ASP A 108 14.72 -31.39 19.43
C ASP A 108 13.52 -30.88 20.24
N ASP A 109 13.07 -31.73 21.15
CA ASP A 109 11.96 -31.53 22.08
C ASP A 109 12.24 -30.35 23.03
N ASN A 110 11.81 -29.14 22.66
CA ASN A 110 11.60 -28.02 23.59
C ASN A 110 10.56 -27.03 23.05
N LYS A 111 9.29 -27.44 23.13
CA LYS A 111 8.08 -26.60 23.28
C LYS A 111 8.13 -25.20 22.63
N THR A 112 8.35 -25.15 21.33
CA THR A 112 8.12 -23.97 20.50
C THR A 112 6.63 -23.88 20.19
N MET A 113 5.93 -23.06 20.99
CA MET A 113 4.54 -22.65 20.71
C MET A 113 4.43 -22.07 19.30
N SER A 114 3.55 -22.63 18.48
CA SER A 114 3.30 -22.18 17.11
C SER A 114 2.76 -20.74 17.09
N LEU A 115 3.04 -19.98 16.02
CA LEU A 115 2.51 -18.61 15.82
C LEU A 115 0.97 -18.57 15.88
N LYS A 116 0.29 -19.66 15.49
CA LYS A 116 -1.17 -19.84 15.63
C LYS A 116 -1.65 -19.75 17.08
N GLU A 117 -0.88 -20.23 18.05
CA GLU A 117 -1.27 -20.17 19.46
C GLU A 117 -1.01 -18.81 20.11
N LYS A 118 -0.12 -17.98 19.54
CA LYS A 118 0.04 -16.57 19.95
C LYS A 118 -1.08 -15.71 19.40
N LEU A 119 -1.47 -15.92 18.14
CA LEU A 119 -2.61 -15.23 17.50
C LEU A 119 -3.92 -15.54 18.26
N ASN A 120 -4.21 -16.81 18.56
CA ASN A 120 -5.46 -17.21 19.22
C ASN A 120 -5.57 -16.77 20.70
N LYS A 121 -4.45 -16.43 21.36
CA LYS A 121 -4.49 -15.87 22.73
C LYS A 121 -4.64 -14.35 22.76
N GLU A 122 -4.24 -13.65 21.69
CA GLU A 122 -4.40 -12.19 21.55
C GLU A 122 -5.78 -11.79 20.99
N GLU A 123 -6.49 -12.72 20.35
CA GLU A 123 -7.86 -12.56 19.81
C GLU A 123 -8.93 -12.16 20.85
N LYS A 124 -8.65 -12.21 22.16
CA LYS A 124 -9.60 -11.80 23.21
C LYS A 124 -9.47 -10.36 23.70
N THR A 125 -8.60 -9.54 23.13
CA THR A 125 -8.60 -8.10 23.41
C THR A 125 -8.38 -7.27 22.15
N THR A 126 -9.45 -7.02 21.39
CA THR A 126 -9.53 -5.96 20.38
C THR A 126 -9.47 -4.58 21.05
N LYS A 127 -8.33 -4.26 21.67
CA LYS A 127 -8.05 -2.93 22.20
C LYS A 127 -7.60 -2.06 21.04
N LYS A 128 -8.49 -1.14 20.64
CA LYS A 128 -8.25 -0.01 19.72
C LYS A 128 -6.85 0.59 19.93
N ILE A 129 -5.88 0.23 19.09
CA ILE A 129 -4.50 0.70 19.24
C ILE A 129 -4.36 2.10 18.65
N THR A 130 -4.63 3.13 19.44
CA THR A 130 -4.24 4.51 19.09
C THR A 130 -2.77 4.71 19.40
N LYS A 131 -1.89 4.44 18.44
CA LYS A 131 -0.44 4.65 18.60
C LYS A 131 -0.15 6.16 18.82
N LYS A 132 0.76 6.47 19.75
CA LYS A 132 1.16 7.85 20.11
C LYS A 132 1.89 8.55 18.95
N LEU A 133 1.94 9.88 18.97
CA LEU A 133 2.67 10.67 17.97
C LEU A 133 4.18 10.33 17.92
N SER A 134 4.78 10.05 19.09
CA SER A 134 6.19 9.63 19.20
C SER A 134 6.47 8.31 18.47
N PHE A 135 5.51 7.37 18.45
CA PHE A 135 5.63 6.14 17.68
C PHE A 135 5.79 6.44 16.19
N TRP A 136 4.96 7.31 15.62
CA TRP A 136 5.02 7.66 14.19
C TRP A 136 6.30 8.41 13.83
N GLN A 137 6.81 9.27 14.72
CA GLN A 137 8.09 9.93 14.53
C GLN A 137 9.25 8.91 14.51
N ILE A 138 9.31 8.02 15.49
CA ILE A 138 10.35 6.98 15.57
C ILE A 138 10.25 6.02 14.38
N TYR A 139 9.05 5.59 14.04
CA TYR A 139 8.80 4.68 12.92
C TYR A 139 9.24 5.32 11.60
N SER A 140 8.86 6.57 11.34
CA SER A 140 9.30 7.29 10.14
C SER A 140 10.80 7.51 10.08
N MET A 141 11.46 7.83 11.22
CA MET A 141 12.91 7.96 11.29
C MET A 141 13.62 6.65 10.94
N ARG A 142 13.13 5.52 11.46
CA ARG A 142 13.69 4.19 11.16
C ARG A 142 13.56 3.86 9.69
N VAL A 143 12.37 4.04 9.11
CA VAL A 143 12.10 3.78 7.69
C VAL A 143 13.00 4.65 6.80
N LYS A 144 13.13 5.95 7.10
CA LYS A 144 13.99 6.86 6.34
C LYS A 144 15.46 6.43 6.37
N LYS A 145 15.96 5.97 7.53
CA LYS A 145 17.34 5.46 7.64
C LYS A 145 17.52 4.12 6.91
N SER A 146 16.54 3.23 6.95
CA SER A 146 16.60 1.89 6.35
C SER A 146 16.12 1.82 4.89
N LEU A 147 15.86 2.96 4.24
CA LEU A 147 15.22 3.02 2.92
C LEU A 147 15.94 2.17 1.85
N HIS A 148 17.28 2.20 1.87
CA HIS A 148 18.14 1.46 0.95
C HIS A 148 18.08 -0.07 1.12
N LEU A 149 17.55 -0.57 2.23
CA LEU A 149 17.39 -2.01 2.50
C LEU A 149 16.00 -2.53 2.18
N LEU A 150 15.03 -1.63 1.98
CA LEU A 150 13.66 -2.01 1.71
C LEU A 150 13.52 -2.45 0.24
N ASN A 151 12.72 -3.47 0.00
CA ASN A 151 12.22 -3.77 -1.34
C ASN A 151 11.06 -2.80 -1.68
N THR A 152 10.79 -2.59 -2.97
CA THR A 152 9.66 -1.77 -3.47
C THR A 152 8.32 -2.19 -2.88
N HIS A 153 8.17 -3.50 -2.69
CA HIS A 153 6.98 -4.09 -2.13
C HIS A 153 6.78 -3.73 -0.65
N ASP A 154 7.76 -4.03 0.21
CA ASP A 154 7.72 -3.69 1.63
C ASP A 154 7.57 -2.18 1.84
N PHE A 155 8.27 -1.40 1.02
CA PHE A 155 8.18 0.05 1.06
C PHE A 155 6.77 0.56 0.73
N SER A 156 6.10 -0.04 -0.25
CA SER A 156 4.72 0.32 -0.61
C SER A 156 3.73 0.07 0.54
N LEU A 157 3.90 -1.04 1.28
CA LEU A 157 3.07 -1.36 2.45
C LEU A 157 3.33 -0.39 3.60
N ILE A 158 4.60 -0.07 3.86
CA ILE A 158 4.96 0.91 4.88
C ILE A 158 4.31 2.26 4.55
N LEU A 159 4.46 2.77 3.32
CA LEU A 159 3.81 4.02 2.93
C LEU A 159 2.28 3.96 2.99
N GLN A 160 1.68 2.82 2.65
CA GLN A 160 0.24 2.61 2.79
C GLN A 160 -0.21 2.76 4.25
N SER A 161 0.52 2.19 5.20
CA SER A 161 0.20 2.33 6.63
C SER A 161 0.20 3.81 7.08
N PHE A 162 1.18 4.61 6.64
CA PHE A 162 1.21 6.05 6.91
C PHE A 162 0.03 6.78 6.26
N HIS A 163 -0.34 6.38 5.04
CA HIS A 163 -1.43 7.00 4.30
C HIS A 163 -2.78 6.77 5.00
N LEU A 164 -3.05 5.55 5.43
CA LEU A 164 -4.31 5.16 6.09
C LEU A 164 -4.49 5.84 7.44
N TYR A 165 -3.43 5.95 8.25
CA TYR A 165 -3.47 6.67 9.54
C TYR A 165 -3.38 8.19 9.41
N ASN A 166 -3.36 8.72 8.19
CA ASN A 166 -3.22 10.14 7.88
C ASN A 166 -2.02 10.80 8.59
N LYS A 167 -0.87 10.11 8.62
CA LYS A 167 0.36 10.62 9.25
C LYS A 167 1.33 11.09 8.19
N ASP A 168 1.62 12.39 8.24
CA ASP A 168 2.67 12.99 7.43
C ASP A 168 3.85 13.39 8.32
N THR A 169 4.97 12.72 8.10
CA THR A 169 6.25 12.96 8.79
C THR A 169 7.31 13.46 7.80
N GLY A 170 6.90 13.90 6.60
CA GLY A 170 7.79 14.20 5.48
C GLY A 170 8.36 12.95 4.80
N ILE A 171 7.80 11.76 5.07
CA ILE A 171 8.22 10.50 4.45
C ILE A 171 7.90 10.47 2.95
N TYR A 172 6.77 11.02 2.53
CA TYR A 172 6.32 10.99 1.14
C TYR A 172 7.28 11.75 0.21
N VAL A 173 7.66 12.98 0.57
CA VAL A 173 8.58 13.80 -0.25
C VAL A 173 9.98 13.18 -0.30
N MET A 174 10.48 12.69 0.84
CA MET A 174 11.78 12.02 0.91
C MET A 174 11.84 10.77 0.02
N SER A 175 10.72 10.04 -0.05
CA SER A 175 10.66 8.76 -0.77
C SER A 175 10.64 8.86 -2.29
N ILE A 176 10.43 10.05 -2.85
CA ILE A 176 10.29 10.23 -4.31
C ILE A 176 11.54 9.76 -5.04
N LYS A 177 12.72 10.23 -4.61
CA LYS A 177 14.00 9.87 -5.25
C LYS A 177 14.25 8.36 -5.21
N TYR A 178 13.97 7.74 -4.06
CA TYR A 178 14.13 6.29 -3.92
C TYR A 178 13.16 5.51 -4.80
N VAL A 179 11.89 5.92 -4.85
CA VAL A 179 10.89 5.27 -5.71
C VAL A 179 11.26 5.44 -7.17
N GLU A 180 11.74 6.63 -7.55
CA GLU A 180 12.18 6.96 -8.90
C GLU A 180 13.30 6.03 -9.39
N ASP A 181 14.30 5.77 -8.55
CA ASP A 181 15.39 4.84 -8.86
C ASP A 181 14.92 3.38 -8.98
N GLN A 182 13.81 3.04 -8.30
CA GLN A 182 13.27 1.68 -8.25
C GLN A 182 12.09 1.43 -9.19
N ILE A 183 11.67 2.42 -10.00
CA ILE A 183 10.59 2.26 -10.99
C ILE A 183 10.77 1.02 -11.86
N PRO A 184 11.96 0.73 -12.43
CA PRO A 184 12.15 -0.42 -13.33
C PRO A 184 11.93 -1.78 -12.68
N ASN A 185 12.08 -1.87 -11.36
CA ASN A 185 12.00 -3.12 -10.59
C ASN A 185 10.66 -3.29 -9.88
N MET A 186 9.68 -2.43 -10.18
CA MET A 186 8.47 -2.31 -9.40
C MET A 186 7.36 -3.21 -9.94
N ASN A 187 6.77 -4.02 -9.07
CA ASN A 187 5.62 -4.87 -9.42
C ASN A 187 4.36 -4.00 -9.65
N GLY A 188 3.41 -4.49 -10.47
CA GLY A 188 2.18 -3.74 -10.77
C GLY A 188 1.34 -3.39 -9.54
N THR A 189 1.35 -4.24 -8.52
CA THR A 189 0.60 -4.03 -7.27
C THR A 189 1.18 -2.88 -6.44
N SER A 190 2.50 -2.88 -6.23
CA SER A 190 3.26 -1.84 -5.53
C SER A 190 3.22 -0.50 -6.28
N PHE A 191 3.34 -0.54 -7.62
CA PHE A 191 3.22 0.64 -8.47
C PHE A 191 1.91 1.38 -8.22
N VAL A 192 0.79 0.65 -8.23
CA VAL A 192 -0.54 1.23 -8.08
C VAL A 192 -0.78 1.79 -6.68
N ILE A 193 -0.28 1.13 -5.63
CA ILE A 193 -0.33 1.68 -4.27
C ILE A 193 0.42 3.00 -4.20
N LEU A 194 1.67 3.01 -4.66
CA LEU A 194 2.52 4.17 -4.60
C LEU A 194 1.94 5.33 -5.41
N LEU A 195 1.44 5.06 -6.62
CA LEU A 195 0.77 6.05 -7.45
C LEU A 195 -0.45 6.66 -6.74
N ASN A 196 -1.30 5.84 -6.11
CA ASN A 196 -2.47 6.31 -5.37
C ASN A 196 -2.08 7.16 -4.13
N ILE A 197 -1.03 6.77 -3.42
CA ILE A 197 -0.56 7.53 -2.26
C ILE A 197 0.04 8.86 -2.69
N PHE A 198 0.95 8.85 -3.68
CA PHE A 198 1.64 10.05 -4.13
C PHE A 198 0.70 11.05 -4.79
N SER A 199 -0.26 10.59 -5.59
CA SER A 199 -1.26 11.47 -6.19
C SER A 199 -2.09 12.27 -5.19
N LYS A 200 -2.34 11.72 -4.00
CA LYS A 200 -3.10 12.37 -2.93
C LYS A 200 -2.24 13.21 -1.99
N ARG A 201 -0.98 12.83 -1.80
CA ARG A 201 -0.09 13.42 -0.77
C ARG A 201 0.86 14.47 -1.32
N LEU A 202 1.25 14.35 -2.59
CA LEU A 202 2.14 15.33 -3.22
C LEU A 202 1.37 16.55 -3.69
N LYS A 203 2.02 17.72 -3.63
CA LYS A 203 1.46 18.95 -4.20
C LYS A 203 1.38 18.80 -5.73
N LYS A 204 0.25 19.24 -6.31
CA LYS A 204 0.05 19.29 -7.76
C LYS A 204 1.20 20.06 -8.46
N HIS A 205 1.57 19.64 -9.66
CA HIS A 205 2.58 20.25 -10.55
C HIS A 205 4.04 20.24 -10.07
N ASN A 206 4.31 19.98 -8.78
CA ASN A 206 5.68 19.97 -8.28
C ASN A 206 6.49 18.73 -8.69
N TYR A 207 5.82 17.66 -9.11
CA TYR A 207 6.43 16.35 -9.35
C TYR A 207 5.97 15.73 -10.68
N ASP A 208 5.70 16.57 -11.67
CA ASP A 208 5.18 16.12 -12.97
C ASP A 208 6.16 15.19 -13.69
N ASP A 209 7.46 15.44 -13.58
CA ASP A 209 8.50 14.59 -14.17
C ASP A 209 8.50 13.17 -13.58
N PHE A 210 8.30 13.06 -12.26
CA PHE A 210 8.16 11.78 -11.59
C PHE A 210 6.95 11.01 -12.11
N PHE A 211 5.79 11.65 -12.21
CA PHE A 211 4.59 11.01 -12.74
C PHE A 211 4.72 10.66 -14.23
N ARG A 212 5.44 11.45 -15.04
CA ARG A 212 5.76 11.10 -16.43
C ARG A 212 6.62 9.85 -16.54
N LYS A 213 7.63 9.69 -15.66
CA LYS A 213 8.43 8.45 -15.57
C LYS A 213 7.56 7.25 -15.18
N MET A 214 6.66 7.43 -14.22
CA MET A 214 5.68 6.39 -13.85
C MET A 214 4.77 6.01 -15.03
N ILE A 215 4.32 6.97 -15.84
CA ILE A 215 3.52 6.71 -17.05
C ILE A 215 4.32 5.88 -18.06
N SER A 216 5.59 6.21 -18.30
CA SER A 216 6.41 5.45 -19.25
C SER A 216 6.64 3.99 -18.85
N TYR A 217 6.49 3.65 -17.57
CA TYR A 217 6.66 2.29 -17.06
C TYR A 217 5.37 1.45 -17.09
N ILE A 218 4.20 2.07 -17.32
CA ILE A 218 2.91 1.36 -17.45
C ILE A 218 2.94 0.16 -18.40
N PRO A 219 3.59 0.20 -19.60
CA PRO A 219 3.59 -0.94 -20.51
C PRO A 219 4.18 -2.21 -19.87
N ASN A 220 5.18 -2.05 -19.01
CA ASN A 220 5.91 -3.17 -18.40
C ASN A 220 5.08 -3.88 -17.34
N ILE A 221 4.26 -3.14 -16.58
CA ILE A 221 3.36 -3.69 -15.56
C ILE A 221 1.99 -4.07 -16.13
N MET A 222 1.77 -3.87 -17.42
CA MET A 222 0.45 -3.97 -18.04
C MET A 222 -0.17 -5.36 -17.87
N TYR A 223 0.63 -6.43 -17.80
CA TYR A 223 0.14 -7.79 -17.56
C TYR A 223 -0.49 -7.97 -16.16
N ASP A 224 0.14 -7.42 -15.12
CA ASP A 224 -0.25 -7.60 -13.72
C ASP A 224 -1.53 -6.84 -13.32
N LEU A 225 -1.91 -5.81 -14.08
CA LEU A 225 -2.97 -4.88 -13.69
C LEU A 225 -4.39 -5.42 -13.90
N ASN A 226 -5.24 -5.31 -12.88
CA ASN A 226 -6.67 -5.59 -13.02
C ASN A 226 -7.44 -4.40 -13.63
N LEU A 227 -8.68 -4.60 -14.09
CA LEU A 227 -9.50 -3.52 -14.63
C LEU A 227 -9.82 -2.42 -13.60
N LYS A 228 -10.06 -2.81 -12.34
CA LYS A 228 -10.15 -1.88 -11.20
C LYS A 228 -8.88 -1.03 -11.05
N ASP A 229 -7.70 -1.64 -11.22
CA ASP A 229 -6.42 -0.93 -11.12
C ASP A 229 -6.24 0.07 -12.26
N ILE A 230 -6.56 -0.34 -13.49
CA ILE A 230 -6.52 0.51 -14.68
C ILE A 230 -7.44 1.73 -14.52
N ASN A 231 -8.68 1.51 -14.08
CA ASN A 231 -9.63 2.60 -13.84
C ASN A 231 -9.10 3.60 -12.80
N ASN A 232 -8.42 3.11 -11.77
CA ASN A 232 -7.85 3.98 -10.74
C ASN A 232 -6.61 4.72 -11.21
N ILE A 233 -5.72 4.06 -11.96
CA ILE A 233 -4.57 4.72 -12.61
C ILE A 233 -5.06 5.87 -13.49
N LEU A 234 -6.06 5.63 -14.34
CA LEU A 234 -6.60 6.66 -15.23
C LEU A 234 -7.24 7.82 -14.47
N ASN A 235 -8.04 7.54 -13.45
CA ASN A 235 -8.62 8.57 -12.58
C ASN A 235 -7.53 9.41 -11.89
N ILE A 236 -6.47 8.77 -11.42
CA ILE A 236 -5.34 9.45 -10.77
C ILE A 236 -4.67 10.42 -11.74
N PHE A 237 -4.30 9.97 -12.94
CA PHE A 237 -3.63 10.84 -13.91
C PHE A 237 -4.51 11.99 -14.38
N TYR A 238 -5.81 11.75 -14.52
CA TYR A 238 -6.77 12.81 -14.84
C TYR A 238 -6.81 13.87 -13.73
N ASN A 239 -6.83 13.45 -12.46
CA ASN A 239 -6.87 14.35 -11.31
C ASN A 239 -5.58 15.16 -11.11
N ILE A 240 -4.43 14.61 -11.52
CA ILE A 240 -3.13 15.30 -11.53
C ILE A 240 -3.02 16.24 -12.75
N GLU A 241 -3.99 16.23 -13.67
CA GLU A 241 -4.02 17.03 -14.90
C GLU A 241 -2.90 16.68 -15.90
N LEU A 242 -2.30 15.49 -15.75
CA LEU A 242 -1.36 14.92 -16.72
C LEU A 242 -2.12 14.14 -17.78
N ASN A 243 -2.87 14.88 -18.60
CA ASN A 243 -3.66 14.32 -19.67
C ASN A 243 -2.77 13.90 -20.84
N ASN A 244 -2.51 12.59 -20.96
CA ASN A 244 -1.85 12.01 -22.12
C ASN A 244 -2.79 11.00 -22.80
N PRO A 245 -3.30 11.27 -24.01
CA PRO A 245 -4.23 10.38 -24.70
C PRO A 245 -3.63 9.01 -25.02
N LYS A 246 -2.29 8.91 -25.09
CA LYS A 246 -1.58 7.64 -25.29
C LYS A 246 -1.83 6.64 -24.16
N ILE A 247 -2.13 7.10 -22.95
CA ILE A 247 -2.44 6.22 -21.82
C ILE A 247 -3.72 5.42 -22.11
N CYS A 248 -4.74 6.06 -22.69
CA CYS A 248 -5.97 5.39 -23.12
C CYS A 248 -5.69 4.38 -24.24
N GLU A 249 -4.80 4.72 -25.18
CA GLU A 249 -4.36 3.81 -26.25
C GLU A 249 -3.61 2.58 -25.73
N MET A 250 -2.90 2.70 -24.61
CA MET A 250 -2.23 1.56 -23.98
C MET A 250 -3.24 0.63 -23.31
N PHE A 251 -4.23 1.18 -22.60
CA PHE A 251 -5.17 0.38 -21.82
C PHE A 251 -6.35 -0.20 -22.62
N TYR A 252 -6.79 0.41 -23.72
CA TYR A 252 -8.06 0.04 -24.36
C TYR A 252 -8.14 -1.43 -24.76
N LYS A 253 -7.06 -2.02 -25.29
CA LYS A 253 -7.06 -3.43 -25.75
C LYS A 253 -7.33 -4.40 -24.61
N LYS A 254 -6.69 -4.18 -23.46
CA LYS A 254 -6.88 -5.02 -22.27
C LYS A 254 -8.24 -4.79 -21.62
N ILE A 255 -8.75 -3.56 -21.66
CA ILE A 255 -10.12 -3.29 -21.20
C ILE A 255 -11.11 -4.05 -22.07
N LEU A 256 -10.94 -4.00 -23.40
CA LEU A 256 -11.83 -4.66 -24.35
C LEU A 256 -11.84 -6.19 -24.16
N SER A 257 -10.69 -6.81 -23.89
CA SER A 257 -10.61 -8.26 -23.68
C SER A 257 -11.33 -8.73 -22.41
N ASN A 258 -11.38 -7.87 -21.38
CA ASN A 258 -11.87 -8.25 -20.05
C ASN A 258 -13.24 -7.64 -19.68
N ILE A 259 -13.83 -6.81 -20.56
CA ILE A 259 -15.04 -6.02 -20.32
C ILE A 259 -16.27 -6.84 -19.87
N ASN A 260 -16.34 -8.12 -20.27
CA ASN A 260 -17.52 -8.96 -20.08
C ASN A 260 -17.79 -9.31 -18.60
N LYS A 261 -16.79 -9.19 -17.72
CA LYS A 261 -16.89 -9.63 -16.32
C LYS A 261 -17.15 -8.50 -15.31
N GLU A 262 -17.19 -7.24 -15.75
CA GLU A 262 -17.07 -6.10 -14.85
C GLU A 262 -18.39 -5.52 -14.35
N ASP A 263 -18.30 -4.81 -13.22
CA ASP A 263 -19.42 -4.17 -12.51
C ASP A 263 -19.87 -2.85 -13.16
N ALA A 264 -21.11 -2.42 -12.85
CA ALA A 264 -21.69 -1.16 -13.32
C ALA A 264 -20.82 0.06 -13.00
N PHE A 265 -20.24 0.10 -11.79
CA PHE A 265 -19.35 1.17 -11.34
C PHE A 265 -18.15 1.35 -12.27
N ILE A 266 -17.48 0.25 -12.61
CA ILE A 266 -16.26 0.26 -13.42
C ILE A 266 -16.59 0.68 -14.85
N ILE A 267 -17.69 0.16 -15.42
CA ILE A 267 -18.13 0.51 -16.77
C ILE A 267 -18.47 2.00 -16.88
N SER A 268 -19.25 2.54 -15.93
CA SER A 268 -19.57 3.97 -15.86
C SER A 268 -18.31 4.82 -15.75
N SER A 269 -17.41 4.45 -14.84
CA SER A 269 -16.16 5.18 -14.59
C SER A 269 -15.26 5.18 -15.83
N LEU A 270 -15.05 4.02 -16.46
CA LEU A 270 -14.26 3.91 -17.69
C LEU A 270 -14.88 4.72 -18.83
N CYS A 271 -16.20 4.63 -19.04
CA CYS A 271 -16.88 5.40 -20.08
C CYS A 271 -16.68 6.91 -19.89
N TYR A 272 -16.77 7.38 -18.65
CA TYR A 272 -16.62 8.79 -18.31
C TYR A 272 -15.19 9.31 -18.44
N ILE A 273 -14.22 8.53 -17.96
CA ILE A 273 -12.81 8.87 -18.05
C ILE A 273 -12.36 8.89 -19.52
N PHE A 274 -12.68 7.86 -20.31
CA PHE A 274 -12.28 7.82 -21.72
C PHE A 274 -12.90 8.96 -22.53
N TYR A 275 -14.14 9.35 -22.19
CA TYR A 275 -14.74 10.58 -22.73
C TYR A 275 -13.90 11.82 -22.36
N LYS A 276 -13.52 11.98 -21.09
CA LYS A 276 -12.72 13.12 -20.61
C LYS A 276 -11.32 13.19 -21.22
N TYR A 277 -10.72 12.06 -21.53
CA TYR A 277 -9.45 11.97 -22.26
C TYR A 277 -9.58 12.22 -23.77
N ASN A 278 -10.79 12.54 -24.25
CA ASN A 278 -11.11 12.74 -25.66
C ASN A 278 -10.77 11.53 -26.55
N PHE A 279 -10.85 10.30 -26.03
CA PHE A 279 -10.56 9.10 -26.81
C PHE A 279 -11.51 8.97 -28.01
N GLU A 280 -10.98 8.66 -29.19
CA GLU A 280 -11.71 8.79 -30.46
C GLU A 280 -12.41 7.52 -30.92
N TYR A 281 -11.91 6.33 -30.54
CA TYR A 281 -12.41 5.06 -31.08
C TYR A 281 -13.84 4.76 -30.63
N LEU A 282 -14.81 5.00 -31.51
CA LEU A 282 -16.24 4.80 -31.25
C LEU A 282 -16.61 3.35 -30.90
N HIS A 283 -15.96 2.37 -31.55
CA HIS A 283 -16.17 0.94 -31.28
C HIS A 283 -15.98 0.58 -29.80
N PHE A 284 -15.02 1.23 -29.12
CA PHE A 284 -14.77 0.99 -27.70
C PHE A 284 -16.00 1.38 -26.84
N PHE A 285 -16.57 2.54 -27.12
CA PHE A 285 -17.77 3.00 -26.41
C PHE A 285 -19.00 2.16 -26.76
N GLU A 286 -19.11 1.63 -27.98
CA GLU A 286 -20.16 0.68 -28.32
C GLU A 286 -20.05 -0.63 -27.54
N CYS A 287 -18.83 -1.12 -27.31
CA CYS A 287 -18.59 -2.31 -26.48
C CYS A 287 -18.94 -2.05 -25.02
N LEU A 288 -18.56 -0.89 -24.47
CA LEU A 288 -19.00 -0.44 -23.15
C LEU A 288 -20.52 -0.32 -23.06
N LYS A 289 -21.17 0.18 -24.11
CA LYS A 289 -22.64 0.26 -24.19
C LYS A 289 -23.27 -1.13 -24.10
N LYS A 290 -22.80 -2.08 -24.92
CA LYS A 290 -23.30 -3.47 -24.93
C LYS A 290 -23.20 -4.11 -23.55
N ARG A 291 -22.07 -3.95 -22.86
CA ARG A 291 -21.91 -4.47 -21.50
C ARG A 291 -22.77 -3.71 -20.49
N GLY A 292 -22.82 -2.39 -20.56
CA GLY A 292 -23.66 -1.56 -19.67
C GLY A 292 -25.14 -1.90 -19.77
N LEU A 293 -25.63 -2.31 -20.95
CA LEU A 293 -27.00 -2.81 -21.14
C LEU A 293 -27.28 -4.11 -20.35
N CYS A 294 -26.26 -4.95 -20.13
CA CYS A 294 -26.39 -6.16 -19.32
C CYS A 294 -26.45 -5.87 -17.82
N VAL A 295 -25.78 -4.81 -17.36
CA VAL A 295 -25.67 -4.42 -15.93
C VAL A 295 -26.56 -3.23 -15.60
N LEU A 296 -27.58 -2.97 -16.44
CA LEU A 296 -28.35 -1.73 -16.40
C LEU A 296 -29.08 -1.53 -15.06
N ASN A 297 -29.43 -2.62 -14.38
CA ASN A 297 -30.19 -2.59 -13.14
C ASN A 297 -29.34 -2.25 -11.92
N ASP A 298 -28.02 -2.48 -11.99
CA ASP A 298 -27.12 -2.30 -10.83
C ASP A 298 -26.48 -0.90 -10.79
N PHE A 299 -26.87 0.00 -11.70
CA PHE A 299 -26.35 1.37 -11.71
C PHE A 299 -26.99 2.23 -10.63
N ASP A 300 -26.14 2.85 -9.80
CA ASP A 300 -26.55 4.02 -9.00
C ASP A 300 -26.85 5.22 -9.90
N ALA A 301 -27.65 6.17 -9.40
CA ALA A 301 -28.01 7.40 -10.11
C ALA A 301 -26.78 8.12 -10.71
N ILE A 302 -25.76 8.40 -9.89
CA ILE A 302 -24.54 9.11 -10.32
C ILE A 302 -23.76 8.31 -11.38
N GLN A 303 -23.70 6.99 -11.23
CA GLN A 303 -23.01 6.11 -12.17
C GLN A 303 -23.75 6.09 -13.52
N PHE A 304 -25.07 5.99 -13.48
CA PHE A 304 -25.92 6.02 -14.66
C PHE A 304 -25.79 7.33 -15.44
N TYR A 305 -25.79 8.47 -14.74
CA TYR A 305 -25.59 9.78 -15.37
C TYR A 305 -24.24 9.87 -16.09
N LYS A 306 -23.15 9.49 -15.40
CA LYS A 306 -21.80 9.50 -15.99
C LYS A 306 -21.73 8.64 -17.25
N PHE A 307 -22.35 7.47 -17.22
CA PHE A 307 -22.43 6.56 -18.36
C PHE A 307 -23.20 7.16 -19.54
N ILE A 308 -24.43 7.63 -19.31
CA ILE A 308 -25.26 8.22 -20.38
C ILE A 308 -24.65 9.49 -20.95
N PHE A 309 -24.17 10.38 -20.09
CA PHE A 309 -23.60 11.66 -20.51
C PHE A 309 -22.43 11.46 -21.48
N SER A 310 -21.55 10.51 -21.18
CA SER A 310 -20.40 10.20 -22.03
C SER A 310 -20.79 9.58 -23.37
N LEU A 311 -21.77 8.68 -23.39
CA LEU A 311 -22.27 8.09 -24.62
C LEU A 311 -23.00 9.13 -25.50
N TYR A 312 -23.81 9.99 -24.87
CA TYR A 312 -24.51 11.08 -25.55
C TYR A 312 -23.52 12.04 -26.22
N LYS A 313 -22.49 12.48 -25.48
CA LYS A 313 -21.47 13.40 -26.01
C LYS A 313 -20.61 12.79 -27.12
N LYS A 314 -20.49 11.47 -27.18
CA LYS A 314 -19.84 10.75 -28.29
C LYS A 314 -20.80 10.37 -29.43
N ASN A 315 -22.04 10.90 -29.42
CA ASN A 315 -23.07 10.67 -30.44
C ASN A 315 -23.44 9.18 -30.63
N ILE A 316 -23.41 8.39 -29.56
CA ILE A 316 -23.77 6.96 -29.62
C ILE A 316 -25.27 6.79 -29.40
N CYS A 317 -25.88 5.88 -30.17
CA CYS A 317 -27.32 5.63 -30.07
C CYS A 317 -27.71 5.06 -28.69
N LEU A 318 -28.55 5.82 -27.97
CA LEU A 318 -29.05 5.54 -26.62
C LEU A 318 -30.46 4.93 -26.57
N LYS A 319 -31.14 4.76 -27.72
CA LYS A 319 -32.56 4.34 -27.80
C LYS A 319 -32.88 3.10 -26.96
N GLU A 320 -32.00 2.10 -27.00
CA GLU A 320 -32.16 0.84 -26.25
C GLU A 320 -32.08 1.04 -24.72
N ILE A 321 -31.19 1.92 -24.26
CA ILE A 321 -31.03 2.25 -22.84
C ILE A 321 -32.28 2.99 -22.34
N ILE A 322 -32.72 3.99 -23.12
CA ILE A 322 -33.87 4.82 -22.79
C ILE A 322 -35.13 3.97 -22.64
N ASN A 323 -35.39 3.08 -23.61
CA ASN A 323 -36.57 2.21 -23.58
C ASN A 323 -36.58 1.26 -22.37
N ARG A 324 -35.42 0.73 -21.96
CA ARG A 324 -35.33 -0.20 -20.82
C ARG A 324 -35.42 0.49 -19.46
N LYS A 325 -34.90 1.71 -19.31
CA LYS A 325 -34.86 2.43 -18.02
C LYS A 325 -35.96 3.47 -17.83
N LYS A 326 -36.84 3.70 -18.82
CA LYS A 326 -37.86 4.76 -18.80
C LYS A 326 -38.71 4.80 -17.51
N ASN A 327 -39.05 3.64 -16.96
CA ASN A 327 -39.90 3.54 -15.78
C ASN A 327 -39.13 3.73 -14.47
N ASP A 328 -37.84 3.40 -14.44
CA ASP A 328 -37.00 3.44 -13.23
C ASP A 328 -36.34 4.81 -13.02
N VAL A 329 -36.20 5.62 -14.07
CA VAL A 329 -35.49 6.91 -14.03
C VAL A 329 -36.15 7.87 -13.02
N ILE A 330 -37.46 7.79 -12.85
CA ILE A 330 -38.22 8.60 -11.89
C ILE A 330 -37.73 8.35 -10.46
N ALA A 331 -37.36 7.11 -10.12
CA ALA A 331 -36.82 6.74 -8.81
C ALA A 331 -35.39 7.27 -8.57
N LEU A 332 -34.64 7.57 -9.64
CA LEU A 332 -33.26 8.08 -9.57
C LEU A 332 -33.18 9.62 -9.54
N LEU A 333 -34.23 10.32 -9.99
CA LEU A 333 -34.36 11.79 -9.97
C LEU A 333 -34.01 12.48 -8.64
N PRO A 334 -34.42 11.99 -7.45
CA PRO A 334 -34.10 12.68 -6.20
C PRO A 334 -32.60 12.72 -5.88
N ASN A 335 -31.81 11.82 -6.47
CA ASN A 335 -30.37 11.71 -6.22
C ASN A 335 -29.52 12.57 -7.17
N TYR A 336 -30.14 13.32 -8.08
CA TYR A 336 -29.45 14.17 -9.07
C TYR A 336 -29.39 15.64 -8.64
N ASN A 337 -28.33 16.33 -9.06
CA ASN A 337 -28.28 17.79 -9.01
C ASN A 337 -29.21 18.40 -10.08
N GLU A 338 -29.61 19.66 -9.94
CA GLU A 338 -30.55 20.31 -10.86
C GLU A 338 -30.13 20.24 -12.34
N GLU A 339 -28.84 20.47 -12.65
CA GLU A 339 -28.33 20.32 -14.02
C GLU A 339 -28.43 18.89 -14.57
N GLN A 340 -28.22 17.90 -13.70
CA GLN A 340 -28.30 16.49 -14.07
C GLN A 340 -29.75 16.07 -14.29
N LYS A 341 -30.69 16.60 -13.48
CA LYS A 341 -32.12 16.40 -13.66
C LYS A 341 -32.58 16.92 -15.00
N ILE A 342 -32.22 18.16 -15.36
CA ILE A 342 -32.58 18.77 -16.65
C ILE A 342 -32.09 17.87 -17.80
N PHE A 343 -30.81 17.49 -17.78
CA PHE A 343 -30.24 16.63 -18.81
C PHE A 343 -30.93 15.26 -18.93
N ILE A 344 -31.25 14.61 -17.81
CA ILE A 344 -31.92 13.32 -17.80
C ILE A 344 -33.39 13.47 -18.26
N CYS A 345 -34.10 14.50 -17.80
CA CYS A 345 -35.46 14.80 -18.24
C CYS A 345 -35.53 15.04 -19.76
N ASP A 346 -34.58 15.81 -20.31
CA ASP A 346 -34.49 16.08 -21.75
C ASP A 346 -34.25 14.80 -22.56
N ILE A 347 -33.34 13.91 -22.10
CA ILE A 347 -33.03 12.66 -22.80
C ILE A 347 -34.20 11.67 -22.75
N PHE A 348 -34.89 11.58 -21.61
CA PHE A 348 -35.97 10.61 -21.40
C PHE A 348 -37.36 11.16 -21.78
N GLY A 349 -37.47 12.45 -22.13
CA GLY A 349 -38.72 13.11 -22.49
C GLY A 349 -39.70 13.21 -21.32
N ILE A 350 -39.17 13.35 -20.09
CA ILE A 350 -39.95 13.51 -18.87
C ILE A 350 -40.18 15.01 -18.67
N LYS A 351 -41.46 15.43 -18.67
CA LYS A 351 -41.85 16.83 -18.48
C LYS A 351 -42.05 17.15 -17.00
#